data_AF-A0A7M2Z0A7-F1
#
_entry.id   AF-A0A7M2Z0A7-F1
#
_cell.length_a   1.000
_cell.length_b   1.000
_cell.length_c   1.000
_cell.angle_alpha   90.00
_cell.angle_beta   90.00
_cell.angle_gamma   90.00
#
_symmetry.space_group_name_H-M   'P 1'
#
loop_
_entity.id
_entity.type
_entity.pdbx_description
1 polymer ?
#
loop_
_entity_poly.entity_id
_entity_poly.type
_entity_poly.pdbx_seq_one_letter_code
_entity_poly.pdbx_strand_id
1 'polypeptide(L)'
;MRARLEALVSERERVLRQFLESEQRRIALSCHSLARAFSRGATLYAFGTGAAATDAAHVAVEFMHPVIVGKRALPAVALTNDPTGQSTTLRLARASDIALGIVHGGEDPAVTSFLEDATRQGLQTIALVGPGSAVRADELFVVPSEDPRVVQEVQETVYHVLWELVHVFFEQPGLLADTCVTCGDVAVEARVVEVDRLTAIVERGGQREEVAIELLEAVGVGDRVLCHAGVALEKLA
;
A
#
# COMPACT_ATOMS: atom_id res chain seq x y z
N MET A 1 -4.43 2.34 -40.99
CA MET A 1 -4.97 3.00 -39.77
C MET A 1 -5.60 1.98 -38.82
N ARG A 2 -6.66 1.26 -39.21
CA ARG A 2 -7.34 0.25 -38.36
C ARG A 2 -6.41 -0.76 -37.69
N ALA A 3 -5.59 -1.48 -38.45
CA ALA A 3 -4.64 -2.45 -37.89
C ALA A 3 -3.62 -1.84 -36.92
N ARG A 4 -3.24 -0.57 -37.14
CA ARG A 4 -2.33 0.14 -36.23
C ARG A 4 -3.01 0.49 -34.91
N LEU A 5 -4.28 0.93 -34.97
CA LEU A 5 -5.08 1.18 -33.78
C LEU A 5 -5.32 -0.12 -32.99
N GLU A 6 -5.72 -1.20 -33.67
CA GLU A 6 -5.90 -2.52 -33.05
C GLU A 6 -4.64 -2.97 -32.32
N ALA A 7 -3.46 -2.87 -32.95
CA ALA A 7 -2.19 -3.21 -32.29
C ALA A 7 -1.88 -2.33 -31.06
N LEU A 8 -2.18 -1.03 -31.13
CA LEU A 8 -1.96 -0.11 -30.01
C LEU A 8 -2.88 -0.41 -28.82
N VAL A 9 -4.15 -0.75 -29.08
CA VAL A 9 -5.12 -1.12 -28.05
C VAL A 9 -4.77 -2.47 -27.43
N SER A 10 -4.49 -3.49 -28.25
CA SER A 10 -4.14 -4.83 -27.75
C SER A 10 -2.91 -4.82 -26.86
N GLU A 11 -1.91 -3.99 -27.17
CA GLU A 11 -0.73 -3.87 -26.31
C GLU A 11 -1.05 -3.28 -24.93
N ARG A 12 -1.89 -2.24 -24.88
CA ARG A 12 -2.33 -1.60 -23.63
C ARG A 12 -3.12 -2.58 -22.76
N GLU A 13 -4.09 -3.25 -23.35
CA GLU A 13 -4.92 -4.25 -22.66
C GLU A 13 -4.06 -5.40 -22.12
N ARG A 14 -3.08 -5.87 -22.91
CA ARG A 14 -2.17 -6.94 -22.50
C ARG A 14 -1.32 -6.54 -21.30
N VAL A 15 -0.65 -5.39 -21.35
CA VAL A 15 0.23 -4.93 -20.26
C VAL A 15 -0.58 -4.64 -19.01
N LEU A 16 -1.72 -3.94 -19.14
CA LEU A 16 -2.59 -3.61 -18.01
C LEU A 16 -3.09 -4.87 -17.30
N ARG A 17 -3.65 -5.82 -18.05
CA ARG A 17 -4.17 -7.08 -17.49
C ARG A 17 -3.06 -7.85 -16.78
N GLN A 18 -1.93 -8.04 -17.45
CA GLN A 18 -0.80 -8.77 -16.89
C GLN A 18 -0.33 -8.14 -15.58
N PHE A 19 -0.17 -6.81 -15.56
CA PHE A 19 0.29 -6.09 -14.38
C PHE A 19 -0.69 -6.22 -13.20
N LEU A 20 -1.98 -5.95 -13.43
CA LEU A 20 -2.98 -6.02 -12.36
C LEU A 20 -3.14 -7.45 -11.81
N GLU A 21 -3.12 -8.47 -12.67
CA GLU A 21 -3.21 -9.88 -12.23
C GLU A 21 -2.01 -10.29 -11.37
N SER A 22 -0.80 -9.85 -11.72
CA SER A 22 0.41 -10.16 -10.94
C SER A 22 0.50 -9.36 -9.64
N GLU A 23 0.01 -8.12 -9.62
CA GLU A 23 0.18 -7.19 -8.50
C GLU A 23 -1.06 -7.11 -7.59
N GLN A 24 -2.17 -7.76 -7.92
CA GLN A 24 -3.46 -7.65 -7.22
C GLN A 24 -3.34 -7.73 -5.68
N ARG A 25 -2.54 -8.68 -5.16
CA ARG A 25 -2.37 -8.85 -3.71
C ARG A 25 -1.59 -7.68 -3.11
N ARG A 26 -0.54 -7.23 -3.79
CA ARG A 26 0.29 -6.12 -3.35
C ARG A 26 -0.51 -4.83 -3.37
N ILE A 27 -1.23 -4.55 -4.47
CA ILE A 27 -2.14 -3.41 -4.58
C ILE A 27 -3.19 -3.42 -3.47
N ALA A 28 -3.84 -4.55 -3.20
CA ALA A 28 -4.83 -4.64 -2.11
C ALA A 28 -4.23 -4.32 -0.73
N LEU A 29 -3.04 -4.83 -0.44
CA LEU A 29 -2.31 -4.53 0.80
C LEU A 29 -1.90 -3.06 0.88
N SER A 30 -1.47 -2.47 -0.23
CA SER A 30 -1.17 -1.04 -0.36
C SER A 30 -2.40 -0.18 -0.05
N CYS A 31 -3.56 -0.51 -0.63
CA CYS A 31 -4.81 0.19 -0.37
C CYS A 31 -5.17 0.17 1.13
N HIS A 32 -5.03 -1.00 1.77
CA HIS A 32 -5.30 -1.13 3.20
C HIS A 32 -4.32 -0.33 4.05
N SER A 33 -3.02 -0.41 3.72
CA SER A 33 -1.96 0.33 4.39
C SER A 33 -2.17 1.85 4.30
N LEU A 34 -2.47 2.35 3.09
CA LEU A 34 -2.80 3.74 2.83
C LEU A 34 -4.04 4.18 3.61
N ALA A 35 -5.12 3.39 3.58
CA ALA A 35 -6.33 3.72 4.32
C ALA A 35 -6.08 3.80 5.84
N ARG A 36 -5.25 2.89 6.38
CA ARG A 36 -4.79 2.94 7.77
C ARG A 36 -3.92 4.14 8.08
N ALA A 37 -3.03 4.54 7.18
CA ALA A 37 -2.23 5.75 7.35
C ALA A 37 -3.13 7.00 7.38
N PHE A 38 -4.03 7.14 6.41
CA PHE A 38 -4.99 8.24 6.37
C PHE A 38 -5.94 8.27 7.58
N SER A 39 -6.37 7.12 8.09
CA SER A 39 -7.24 7.06 9.26
C SER A 39 -6.55 7.60 10.52
N ARG A 40 -5.22 7.49 10.58
CA ARG A 40 -4.35 8.08 11.61
C ARG A 40 -3.92 9.52 11.32
N GLY A 41 -4.44 10.14 10.25
CA GLY A 41 -4.19 11.54 9.91
C GLY A 41 -2.94 11.77 9.07
N ALA A 42 -2.44 10.75 8.37
CA ALA A 42 -1.36 10.90 7.39
C ALA A 42 -1.75 11.83 6.24
N THR A 43 -0.76 12.54 5.70
CA THR A 43 -0.84 13.30 4.44
C THR A 43 -0.05 12.57 3.34
N LEU A 44 -0.60 12.53 2.13
CA LEU A 44 0.10 11.98 0.96
C LEU A 44 0.84 13.08 0.20
N TYR A 45 2.12 12.89 -0.05
CA TYR A 45 2.96 13.76 -0.88
C TYR A 45 3.29 13.04 -2.18
N ALA A 46 2.78 13.54 -3.31
CA ALA A 46 3.02 12.98 -4.63
C ALA A 46 4.08 13.79 -5.39
N PHE A 47 4.95 13.10 -6.11
CA PHE A 47 6.01 13.72 -6.90
C PHE A 47 6.35 12.94 -8.17
N GLY A 48 6.63 13.68 -9.24
CA GLY A 48 7.07 13.18 -10.54
C GLY A 48 7.63 14.35 -11.36
N THR A 49 8.40 14.07 -12.41
CA THR A 49 8.92 15.11 -13.30
C THR A 49 8.33 15.00 -14.71
N GLY A 50 8.35 16.10 -15.46
CA GLY A 50 7.84 16.13 -16.84
C GLY A 50 6.37 15.70 -16.91
N ALA A 51 6.06 14.69 -17.71
CA ALA A 51 4.71 14.13 -17.81
C ALA A 51 4.21 13.54 -16.48
N ALA A 52 5.09 12.95 -15.66
CA ALA A 52 4.71 12.39 -14.36
C ALA A 52 4.31 13.47 -13.34
N ALA A 53 4.64 14.74 -13.60
CA ALA A 53 4.21 15.84 -12.75
C ALA A 53 2.69 16.07 -12.82
N THR A 54 2.06 15.80 -13.97
CA THR A 54 0.60 15.90 -14.11
C THR A 54 -0.09 14.75 -13.39
N ASP A 55 0.48 13.55 -13.41
CA ASP A 55 -0.05 12.41 -12.64
C ASP A 55 0.08 12.63 -11.13
N ALA A 56 1.20 13.19 -10.66
CA ALA A 56 1.34 13.57 -9.26
C ALA A 56 0.24 14.58 -8.83
N ALA A 57 -0.03 15.58 -9.68
CA ALA A 57 -1.11 16.54 -9.46
C ALA A 57 -2.49 15.89 -9.50
N HIS A 58 -2.72 14.96 -10.43
CA HIS A 58 -3.95 14.18 -10.56
C HIS A 58 -4.22 13.41 -9.27
N VAL A 59 -3.26 12.63 -8.79
CA VAL A 59 -3.36 11.88 -7.53
C VAL A 59 -3.77 12.81 -6.39
N ALA A 60 -3.09 13.95 -6.23
CA ALA A 60 -3.40 14.88 -5.16
C ALA A 60 -4.86 15.41 -5.26
N VAL A 61 -5.33 15.72 -6.47
CA VAL A 61 -6.71 16.19 -6.69
C VAL A 61 -7.72 15.11 -6.34
N GLU A 62 -7.52 13.86 -6.74
CA GLU A 62 -8.48 12.79 -6.47
C GLU A 62 -8.68 12.52 -4.97
N PHE A 63 -7.58 12.50 -4.20
CA PHE A 63 -7.67 12.34 -2.75
C PHE A 63 -8.32 13.56 -2.07
N MET A 64 -8.00 14.79 -2.51
CA MET A 64 -8.58 16.01 -1.93
C MET A 64 -10.03 16.29 -2.35
N HIS A 65 -10.42 15.89 -3.57
CA HIS A 65 -11.72 16.13 -4.17
C HIS A 65 -12.30 14.83 -4.74
N PRO A 66 -12.76 13.92 -3.88
CA PRO A 66 -13.27 12.63 -4.34
C PRO A 66 -14.41 12.81 -5.35
N VAL A 67 -14.27 12.18 -6.52
CA VAL A 67 -15.28 12.25 -7.61
C VAL A 67 -16.58 11.54 -7.21
N ILE A 68 -16.51 10.58 -6.29
CA ILE A 68 -17.69 9.86 -5.78
C ILE A 68 -18.35 10.68 -4.67
N VAL A 69 -19.64 10.98 -4.88
CA VAL A 69 -20.46 11.75 -3.94
C VAL A 69 -20.47 11.11 -2.55
N GLY A 70 -20.24 11.93 -1.53
CA GLY A 70 -20.28 11.50 -0.12
C GLY A 70 -18.99 10.90 0.41
N LYS A 71 -17.96 10.70 -0.43
CA LYS A 71 -16.65 10.23 0.03
C LYS A 71 -15.89 11.35 0.77
N ARG A 72 -15.11 10.95 1.77
CA ARG A 72 -14.30 11.84 2.60
C ARG A 72 -13.09 12.36 1.83
N ALA A 73 -12.87 13.67 1.82
CA ALA A 73 -11.61 14.23 1.34
C ALA A 73 -10.42 13.79 2.24
N LEU A 74 -9.34 13.35 1.60
CA LEU A 74 -8.11 12.91 2.24
C LEU A 74 -6.96 13.87 1.88
N PRO A 75 -6.09 14.24 2.85
CA PRO A 75 -5.06 15.25 2.62
C PRO A 75 -3.97 14.71 1.68
N ALA A 76 -3.83 15.33 0.53
CA ALA A 76 -2.81 15.00 -0.45
C ALA A 76 -2.25 16.25 -1.13
N VAL A 77 -0.94 16.26 -1.43
CA VAL A 77 -0.24 17.40 -2.01
C VAL A 77 0.70 16.91 -3.11
N ALA A 78 0.60 17.50 -4.30
CA ALA A 78 1.60 17.31 -5.34
C ALA A 78 2.67 18.40 -5.23
N LEU A 79 3.93 18.02 -5.02
CA LEU A 79 5.01 19.01 -4.83
C LEU A 79 5.33 19.78 -6.11
N THR A 80 4.95 19.21 -7.26
CA THR A 80 5.07 19.80 -8.60
C THR A 80 4.18 21.02 -8.82
N ASN A 81 3.15 21.21 -7.97
CA ASN A 81 2.26 22.36 -8.06
C ASN A 81 2.84 23.63 -7.43
N ASP A 82 4.03 23.57 -6.81
CA ASP A 82 4.72 24.76 -6.33
C ASP A 82 5.39 25.49 -7.52
N PRO A 83 4.88 26.67 -7.93
CA PRO A 83 5.41 27.39 -9.08
C PRO A 83 6.82 27.93 -8.85
N THR A 84 7.30 27.95 -7.60
CA THR A 84 8.66 28.39 -7.28
C THR A 84 9.70 27.31 -7.52
N GLY A 85 9.28 26.03 -7.62
CA GLY A 85 10.18 24.88 -7.67
C GLY A 85 11.04 24.72 -6.40
N GLN A 86 10.78 25.50 -5.35
CA GLN A 86 11.49 25.45 -4.07
C GLN A 86 10.73 24.61 -3.04
N SER A 87 9.80 23.77 -3.48
CA SER A 87 8.92 23.04 -2.57
C SER A 87 9.75 22.15 -1.65
N THR A 88 9.98 22.65 -0.44
CA THR A 88 10.59 21.93 0.67
C THR A 88 9.51 21.23 1.48
N THR A 89 8.37 20.93 0.87
CA THR A 89 7.13 20.46 1.51
C THR A 89 7.30 19.14 2.27
N LEU A 90 8.27 18.29 1.90
CA LEU A 90 8.68 17.18 2.76
C LEU A 90 9.14 17.63 4.16
N ARG A 91 9.66 18.85 4.35
CA ARG A 91 10.01 19.39 5.68
C ARG A 91 8.82 19.55 6.62
N LEU A 92 7.59 19.55 6.08
CA LEU A 92 6.37 19.58 6.87
C LEU A 92 5.81 18.17 7.12
N ALA A 93 6.37 17.16 6.45
CA ALA A 93 5.93 15.80 6.58
C ALA A 93 6.33 15.20 7.94
N ARG A 94 5.54 14.23 8.38
CA ARG A 94 5.71 13.47 9.62
C ARG A 94 6.06 12.03 9.27
N ALA A 95 6.69 11.31 10.18
CA ALA A 95 7.03 9.89 10.00
C ALA A 95 5.82 8.95 9.78
N SER A 96 4.59 9.46 9.91
CA SER A 96 3.36 8.71 9.59
C SER A 96 2.78 9.04 8.21
N ASP A 97 3.38 9.99 7.50
CA ASP A 97 2.91 10.45 6.19
C ASP A 97 3.35 9.50 5.07
N ILE A 98 2.81 9.74 3.88
CA ILE A 98 3.00 8.89 2.70
C ILE A 98 3.75 9.70 1.64
N ALA A 99 4.71 9.08 0.96
CA ALA A 99 5.36 9.62 -0.23
C ALA A 99 5.09 8.71 -1.43
N LEU A 100 4.61 9.29 -2.52
CA LEU A 100 4.35 8.59 -3.79
C LEU A 100 5.21 9.18 -4.90
N GLY A 101 6.16 8.41 -5.42
CA GLY A 101 6.99 8.76 -6.58
C GLY A 101 6.50 8.13 -7.88
N ILE A 102 6.50 8.88 -8.98
CA ILE A 102 6.05 8.40 -10.29
C ILE A 102 7.16 8.62 -11.33
N VAL A 103 7.52 7.56 -12.06
CA VAL A 103 8.50 7.59 -13.16
C VAL A 103 7.97 6.75 -14.34
N HIS A 104 7.67 7.35 -15.49
CA HIS A 104 7.14 6.58 -16.64
C HIS A 104 8.21 5.78 -17.39
N GLY A 105 9.47 6.18 -17.32
CA GLY A 105 10.57 5.46 -17.97
C GLY A 105 11.93 6.09 -17.70
N GLY A 106 12.97 5.26 -17.76
CA GLY A 106 14.34 5.68 -17.47
C GLY A 106 14.59 6.00 -16.00
N GLU A 107 15.75 6.59 -15.73
CA GLU A 107 16.10 7.08 -14.40
C GLU A 107 15.58 8.50 -14.18
N ASP A 108 15.10 8.76 -12.96
CA ASP A 108 14.76 10.10 -12.49
C ASP A 108 15.45 10.36 -11.14
N PRO A 109 16.60 11.07 -11.14
CA PRO A 109 17.32 11.38 -9.92
C PRO A 109 16.52 12.25 -8.94
N ALA A 110 15.59 13.08 -9.43
CA ALA A 110 14.77 13.93 -8.57
C ALA A 110 13.75 13.09 -7.80
N VAL A 111 13.06 12.15 -8.48
CA VAL A 111 12.15 11.22 -7.82
C VAL A 111 12.90 10.27 -6.88
N THR A 112 14.10 9.83 -7.26
CA THR A 112 14.96 9.01 -6.40
C THR A 112 15.31 9.76 -5.11
N SER A 113 15.81 11.00 -5.22
CA SER A 113 16.13 11.82 -4.05
C SER A 113 14.90 12.10 -3.18
N PHE A 114 13.74 12.36 -3.80
CA PHE A 114 12.49 12.57 -3.07
C PHE A 114 12.11 11.36 -2.20
N LEU A 115 12.19 10.14 -2.75
CA LEU A 115 11.85 8.93 -2.00
C LEU A 115 12.91 8.59 -0.96
N GLU A 116 14.19 8.79 -1.24
CA GLU A 116 15.25 8.64 -0.24
C GLU A 116 15.07 9.60 0.95
N ASP A 117 14.69 10.84 0.69
CA ASP A 117 14.41 11.85 1.71
C ASP A 117 13.16 11.47 2.55
N ALA A 118 12.14 10.92 1.91
CA ALA A 118 10.94 10.43 2.57
C ALA A 118 11.25 9.23 3.48
N THR A 119 12.00 8.24 2.99
CA THR A 119 12.45 7.08 3.78
C THR A 119 13.25 7.53 5.00
N ARG A 120 14.19 8.48 4.85
CA ARG A 120 14.98 9.00 6.00
C ARG A 120 14.13 9.70 7.05
N GLN A 121 12.98 10.25 6.67
CA GLN A 121 12.02 10.90 7.56
C GLN A 121 10.98 9.92 8.14
N GLY A 122 11.03 8.65 7.74
CA GLY A 122 10.16 7.58 8.23
C GLY A 122 8.81 7.50 7.52
N LEU A 123 8.59 8.25 6.44
CA LEU A 123 7.36 8.14 5.66
C LEU A 123 7.23 6.75 5.03
N GLN A 124 6.00 6.29 4.87
CA GLN A 124 5.70 5.15 4.00
C GLN A 124 5.96 5.57 2.54
N THR A 125 6.81 4.83 1.84
CA THR A 125 7.21 5.15 0.46
C THR A 125 6.58 4.19 -0.55
N ILE A 126 5.93 4.75 -1.57
CA ILE A 126 5.37 4.03 -2.71
C ILE A 126 5.99 4.59 -3.99
N ALA A 127 6.33 3.71 -4.93
CA ALA A 127 6.84 4.10 -6.24
C ALA A 127 6.12 3.37 -7.37
N LEU A 128 5.60 4.14 -8.33
CA LEU A 128 5.07 3.64 -9.60
C LEU A 128 6.11 3.95 -10.68
N VAL A 129 6.72 2.91 -11.25
CA VAL A 129 7.84 3.08 -12.19
C VAL A 129 7.69 2.25 -13.47
N GLY A 130 8.32 2.71 -14.55
CA GLY A 130 8.65 1.88 -15.72
C GLY A 130 9.93 1.07 -15.50
N PRO A 131 10.29 0.19 -16.45
CA PRO A 131 11.51 -0.59 -16.38
C PRO A 131 12.76 0.32 -16.41
N GLY A 132 13.84 -0.15 -15.79
CA GLY A 132 15.13 0.55 -15.75
C GLY A 132 15.24 1.68 -14.72
N SER A 133 14.21 1.93 -13.91
CA SER A 133 14.30 2.88 -12.80
C SER A 133 15.13 2.33 -11.64
N ALA A 134 16.05 3.15 -11.10
CA ALA A 134 16.86 2.84 -9.92
C ALA A 134 16.15 3.17 -8.58
N VAL A 135 14.92 3.68 -8.64
CA VAL A 135 14.13 4.08 -7.48
C VAL A 135 13.93 2.93 -6.50
N ARG A 136 14.02 3.23 -5.21
CA ARG A 136 13.66 2.33 -4.11
C ARG A 136 12.53 2.93 -3.28
N ALA A 137 11.63 2.06 -2.83
CA ALA A 137 10.50 2.38 -1.99
C ALA A 137 10.08 1.12 -1.22
N ASP A 138 9.34 1.29 -0.12
CA ASP A 138 8.74 0.19 0.64
C ASP A 138 7.81 -0.63 -0.27
N GLU A 139 7.07 0.08 -1.14
CA GLU A 139 6.17 -0.51 -2.12
C GLU A 139 6.55 -0.06 -3.54
N LEU A 140 7.26 -0.91 -4.26
CA LEU A 140 7.70 -0.65 -5.64
C LEU A 140 6.86 -1.41 -6.66
N PHE A 141 6.19 -0.69 -7.55
CA PHE A 141 5.37 -1.23 -8.64
C PHE A 141 6.03 -0.91 -9.99
N VAL A 142 6.51 -1.95 -10.68
CA VAL A 142 7.21 -1.81 -11.96
C VAL A 142 6.30 -2.28 -13.09
N VAL A 143 5.86 -1.36 -13.96
CA VAL A 143 5.03 -1.70 -15.11
C VAL A 143 5.91 -2.35 -16.20
N PRO A 144 5.60 -3.56 -16.69
CA PRO A 144 6.46 -4.29 -17.61
C PRO A 144 6.28 -3.83 -19.07
N SER A 145 6.63 -2.57 -19.37
CA SER A 145 6.56 -1.99 -20.71
C SER A 145 7.70 -1.00 -20.96
N GLU A 146 8.36 -1.12 -22.11
CA GLU A 146 9.39 -0.16 -22.57
C GLU A 146 8.79 1.11 -23.19
N ASP A 147 7.47 1.14 -23.50
CA ASP A 147 6.78 2.35 -23.96
C ASP A 147 6.29 3.17 -22.76
N PRO A 148 6.86 4.36 -22.48
CA PRO A 148 6.49 5.17 -21.32
C PRO A 148 5.03 5.65 -21.36
N ARG A 149 4.39 5.68 -22.53
CA ARG A 149 2.96 6.04 -22.63
C ARG A 149 2.07 4.90 -22.13
N VAL A 150 2.44 3.66 -22.43
CA VAL A 150 1.73 2.49 -21.89
C VAL A 150 2.00 2.38 -20.39
N VAL A 151 3.22 2.68 -19.95
CA VAL A 151 3.54 2.75 -18.51
C VAL A 151 2.66 3.77 -17.81
N GLN A 152 2.56 4.99 -18.33
CA GLN A 152 1.69 6.04 -17.79
C GLN A 152 0.23 5.57 -17.66
N GLU A 153 -0.37 5.03 -18.72
CA GLU A 153 -1.77 4.56 -18.72
C GLU A 153 -2.03 3.47 -17.66
N VAL A 154 -1.08 2.56 -17.45
CA VAL A 154 -1.17 1.53 -16.41
C VAL A 154 -1.01 2.14 -15.01
N GLN A 155 -0.03 3.04 -14.81
CA GLN A 155 0.16 3.72 -13.54
C GLN A 155 -1.06 4.56 -13.14
N GLU A 156 -1.70 5.22 -14.11
CA GLU A 156 -2.97 5.92 -13.93
C GLU A 156 -4.07 5.00 -13.42
N THR A 157 -4.25 3.86 -14.08
CA THR A 157 -5.22 2.87 -13.59
C THR A 157 -4.89 2.40 -12.17
N VAL A 158 -3.61 2.21 -11.84
CA VAL A 158 -3.19 1.77 -10.50
C VAL A 158 -3.51 2.82 -9.44
N TYR A 159 -3.15 4.08 -9.65
CA TYR A 159 -3.43 5.10 -8.65
C TYR A 159 -4.93 5.40 -8.50
N HIS A 160 -5.74 5.23 -9.55
CA HIS A 160 -7.22 5.25 -9.44
C HIS A 160 -7.73 4.10 -8.56
N VAL A 161 -7.21 2.89 -8.74
CA VAL A 161 -7.57 1.72 -7.90
C VAL A 161 -7.14 1.95 -6.45
N LEU A 162 -5.94 2.51 -6.21
CA LEU A 162 -5.50 2.87 -4.87
C LEU A 162 -6.48 3.85 -4.22
N TRP A 163 -6.82 4.94 -4.92
CA TRP A 163 -7.78 5.94 -4.44
C TRP A 163 -9.16 5.33 -4.14
N GLU A 164 -9.71 4.54 -5.07
CA GLU A 164 -11.04 3.96 -4.95
C GLU A 164 -11.12 3.00 -3.74
N LEU A 165 -10.17 2.06 -3.66
CA LEU A 165 -10.18 1.04 -2.63
C LEU A 165 -9.81 1.58 -1.24
N VAL A 166 -8.98 2.63 -1.15
CA VAL A 166 -8.78 3.35 0.10
C VAL A 166 -10.13 3.85 0.64
N HIS A 167 -10.97 4.42 -0.21
CA HIS A 167 -12.29 4.89 0.20
C HIS A 167 -13.27 3.76 0.55
N VAL A 168 -13.14 2.58 -0.06
CA VAL A 168 -13.90 1.39 0.35
C VAL A 168 -13.54 0.98 1.78
N PHE A 169 -12.25 1.00 2.16
CA PHE A 169 -11.85 0.73 3.54
C PHE A 169 -12.41 1.74 4.54
N PHE A 170 -12.53 3.02 4.16
CA PHE A 170 -13.16 4.03 5.02
C PHE A 170 -14.66 3.80 5.26
N GLU A 171 -15.34 3.06 4.37
CA GLU A 171 -16.73 2.63 4.58
C GLU A 171 -16.84 1.41 5.50
N GLN A 172 -15.70 0.78 5.84
CA GLN A 172 -15.62 -0.35 6.75
C GLN A 172 -14.65 -0.04 7.91
N PRO A 173 -15.00 0.88 8.84
CA PRO A 173 -14.07 1.37 9.86
C PRO A 173 -13.46 0.28 10.75
N GLY A 174 -14.16 -0.85 10.93
CA GLY A 174 -13.65 -2.01 11.66
C GLY A 174 -12.40 -2.65 11.04
N LEU A 175 -12.17 -2.47 9.74
CA LEU A 175 -10.96 -2.91 9.04
C LEU A 175 -9.76 -1.96 9.23
N LEU A 176 -10.00 -0.75 9.74
CA LEU A 176 -8.98 0.26 9.98
C LEU A 176 -8.49 0.27 11.42
N ALA A 177 -9.20 -0.42 12.32
CA ALA A 177 -8.77 -0.65 13.69
C ALA A 177 -7.61 -1.65 13.74
N ASP A 178 -6.75 -1.49 14.74
CA ASP A 178 -5.68 -2.46 15.02
C ASP A 178 -6.22 -3.70 15.75
N THR A 179 -7.52 -3.70 16.06
CA THR A 179 -8.24 -4.76 16.76
C THR A 179 -9.32 -5.36 15.86
N CYS A 180 -9.63 -6.63 16.10
CA CYS A 180 -10.72 -7.32 15.43
C CYS A 180 -12.06 -6.66 15.74
N VAL A 181 -12.85 -6.40 14.70
CA VAL A 181 -14.17 -5.78 14.82
C VAL A 181 -15.16 -6.62 15.65
N THR A 182 -14.99 -7.95 15.68
CA THR A 182 -15.94 -8.86 16.34
C THR A 182 -15.73 -8.92 17.86
N CYS A 183 -14.49 -8.98 18.32
CA CYS A 183 -14.17 -9.19 19.73
C CYS A 183 -13.33 -8.07 20.36
N GLY A 184 -12.85 -7.10 19.57
CA GLY A 184 -11.99 -6.01 20.04
C GLY A 184 -10.56 -6.44 20.39
N ASP A 185 -10.17 -7.69 20.11
CA ASP A 185 -8.84 -8.23 20.40
C ASP A 185 -7.89 -8.14 19.19
N VAL A 186 -6.59 -8.18 19.42
CA VAL A 186 -5.56 -8.21 18.36
C VAL A 186 -5.09 -9.64 18.18
N ALA A 187 -5.01 -10.13 16.93
CA ALA A 187 -4.35 -11.40 16.68
C ALA A 187 -2.86 -11.25 17.01
N VAL A 188 -2.39 -12.00 17.99
CA VAL A 188 -1.04 -11.89 18.55
C VAL A 188 -0.31 -13.20 18.43
N GLU A 189 0.96 -13.10 18.12
CA GLU A 189 1.82 -14.26 18.12
C GLU A 189 2.17 -14.69 19.56
N ALA A 190 2.09 -16.00 19.81
CA ALA A 190 2.46 -16.61 21.08
C ALA A 190 3.18 -17.95 20.86
N ARG A 191 4.00 -18.35 21.85
CA ARG A 191 4.73 -19.62 21.81
C ARG A 191 4.01 -20.67 22.64
N VAL A 192 3.78 -21.85 22.06
CA VAL A 192 3.18 -22.98 22.78
C VAL A 192 4.17 -23.53 23.81
N VAL A 193 3.76 -23.60 25.07
CA VAL A 193 4.59 -24.14 26.17
C VAL A 193 4.05 -25.43 26.76
N GLU A 194 2.74 -25.67 26.63
CA GLU A 194 2.08 -26.91 27.05
C GLU A 194 0.91 -27.20 26.10
N VAL A 195 0.60 -28.47 25.89
CA VAL A 195 -0.52 -28.90 25.03
C VAL A 195 -1.32 -29.95 25.80
N ASP A 196 -2.63 -29.73 25.91
CA ASP A 196 -3.57 -30.72 26.44
C ASP A 196 -4.76 -30.89 25.50
N ARG A 197 -4.74 -31.97 24.71
CA ARG A 197 -5.78 -32.40 23.76
C ARG A 197 -6.23 -31.30 22.78
N LEU A 198 -7.15 -30.44 23.22
CA LEU A 198 -7.85 -29.42 22.46
C LEU A 198 -7.47 -28.00 22.88
N THR A 199 -6.69 -27.84 23.95
CA THR A 199 -6.15 -26.57 24.41
C THR A 199 -4.62 -26.62 24.50
N ALA A 200 -4.01 -25.43 24.54
CA ALA A 200 -2.60 -25.24 24.78
C ALA A 200 -2.38 -24.06 25.71
N ILE A 201 -1.36 -24.14 26.56
CA ILE A 201 -0.85 -22.95 27.25
C ILE A 201 0.17 -22.30 26.32
N VAL A 202 -0.04 -21.03 26.04
CA VAL A 202 0.88 -20.20 25.25
C VAL A 202 1.51 -19.12 26.11
N GLU A 203 2.73 -18.73 25.75
CA GLU A 203 3.48 -17.69 26.43
C GLU A 203 3.73 -16.51 25.48
N ARG A 204 3.39 -15.30 25.96
CA ARG A 204 3.57 -14.04 25.25
C ARG A 204 4.03 -12.96 26.22
N GLY A 205 5.19 -12.36 25.95
CA GLY A 205 5.72 -11.28 26.80
C GLY A 205 5.90 -11.65 28.28
N GLY A 206 6.12 -12.94 28.59
CA GLY A 206 6.24 -13.47 29.95
C GLY A 206 4.91 -13.75 30.66
N GLN A 207 3.77 -13.55 30.01
CA GLN A 207 2.46 -13.98 30.51
C GLN A 207 2.04 -15.31 29.86
N ARG A 208 1.35 -16.14 30.62
CA ARG A 208 0.81 -17.43 30.16
C ARG A 208 -0.70 -17.37 30.11
N GLU A 209 -1.26 -17.85 29.02
CA GLU A 209 -2.70 -17.91 28.78
C GLU A 209 -3.07 -19.26 28.14
N GLU A 210 -4.27 -19.75 28.43
CA GLU A 210 -4.81 -20.94 27.78
C GLU A 210 -5.53 -20.53 26.50
N VAL A 211 -5.28 -21.24 25.40
CA VAL A 211 -5.92 -21.04 24.11
C VAL A 211 -6.45 -22.35 23.55
N ALA A 212 -7.59 -22.29 22.86
CA ALA A 212 -8.10 -23.42 22.11
C ALA A 212 -7.28 -23.64 20.83
N ILE A 213 -6.91 -24.89 20.53
CA ILE A 213 -6.10 -25.26 19.36
C ILE A 213 -6.86 -26.19 18.39
N GLU A 214 -8.17 -26.37 18.60
CA GLU A 214 -9.03 -27.30 17.86
C GLU A 214 -9.07 -27.07 16.34
N LEU A 215 -8.80 -25.82 15.92
CA LEU A 215 -8.82 -25.41 14.52
C LEU A 215 -7.50 -25.71 13.79
N LEU A 216 -6.47 -26.18 14.50
CA LEU A 216 -5.13 -26.39 13.97
C LEU A 216 -4.77 -27.87 13.91
N GLU A 217 -4.16 -28.27 12.80
CA GLU A 217 -3.57 -29.59 12.68
C GLU A 217 -2.22 -29.64 13.40
N ALA A 218 -2.09 -30.54 14.38
CA ALA A 218 -0.84 -30.93 15.02
C ALA A 218 0.01 -29.77 15.61
N VAL A 219 -0.51 -29.15 16.68
CA VAL A 219 0.23 -28.19 17.51
C VAL A 219 1.05 -28.93 18.58
N GLY A 220 2.33 -28.58 18.70
CA GLY A 220 3.28 -29.12 19.66
C GLY A 220 3.96 -28.04 20.48
N VAL A 221 4.55 -28.46 21.61
CA VAL A 221 5.34 -27.57 22.47
C VAL A 221 6.52 -27.00 21.69
N GLY A 222 6.68 -25.67 21.75
CA GLY A 222 7.70 -24.92 21.04
C GLY A 222 7.22 -24.26 19.75
N ASP A 223 6.06 -24.66 19.22
CA ASP A 223 5.47 -24.04 18.04
C ASP A 223 5.11 -22.57 18.30
N ARG A 224 5.14 -21.78 17.23
CA ARG A 224 4.62 -20.41 17.22
C ARG A 224 3.22 -20.44 16.61
N VAL A 225 2.27 -19.83 17.29
CA VAL A 225 0.87 -19.77 16.84
C VAL A 225 0.38 -18.34 16.88
N LEU A 226 -0.52 -18.01 15.95
CA LEU A 226 -1.24 -16.75 15.96
C LEU A 226 -2.53 -16.93 16.76
N CYS A 227 -2.62 -16.30 17.93
CA CYS A 227 -3.76 -16.39 18.85
C CYS A 227 -4.67 -15.18 18.72
N HIS A 228 -5.97 -15.40 18.83
CA HIS A 228 -6.99 -14.36 18.78
C HIS A 228 -8.22 -14.78 19.59
N ALA A 229 -8.68 -13.92 20.51
CA ALA A 229 -9.85 -14.16 21.34
C ALA A 229 -9.82 -15.52 22.07
N GLY A 230 -8.64 -15.93 22.55
CA GLY A 230 -8.45 -17.21 23.24
C GLY A 230 -8.39 -18.43 22.32
N VAL A 231 -8.22 -18.25 21.00
CA VAL A 231 -8.15 -19.34 20.02
C VAL A 231 -6.89 -19.19 19.16
N ALA A 232 -6.15 -20.28 18.94
CA ALA A 232 -5.07 -20.33 17.97
C ALA A 232 -5.65 -20.48 16.54
N LEU A 233 -5.43 -19.47 15.70
CA LEU A 233 -5.97 -19.37 14.34
C LEU A 233 -5.06 -19.99 13.28
N GLU A 234 -3.75 -19.92 13.48
CA GLU A 234 -2.75 -20.42 12.54
C GLU A 234 -1.49 -20.85 13.28
N LYS A 235 -0.81 -21.90 12.78
CA LYS A 235 0.56 -22.25 13.17
C LYS A 235 1.54 -21.55 12.24
N LEU A 236 2.44 -20.74 12.81
CA LEU A 236 3.40 -19.93 12.08
C LEU A 236 4.66 -20.76 11.77
N ALA A 237 5.23 -20.54 10.57
CA ALA A 237 6.44 -21.23 10.09
C ALA A 237 7.73 -20.73 10.74
#